data_AF-A0A9J7GUJ1-F1
#
_entry.id   AF-A0A9J7GUJ1-F1
#
_cell.length_a   1.000
_cell.length_b   1.000
_cell.length_c   1.000
_cell.angle_alpha   90.00
_cell.angle_beta   90.00
_cell.angle_gamma   90.00
#
_symmetry.space_group_name_H-M   'P 1'
#
loop_
_entity.id
_entity.type
_entity.pdbx_description
1 polymer ?
#
loop_
_entity_poly.entity_id
_entity_poly.type
_entity_poly.pdbx_seq_one_letter_code
_entity_poly.pdbx_strand_id
1 'polypeptide(L)'
;MILMSPPCQPFTRIGLQGDMTDPRTNSFLYILDILPRLQKLPKYILLENVKGFEVSSTRGLLIQTIEACGFQHQEFLLSPSSLGIPNSRLRYFLIAKLQSEPLPFQAPDQILMEFPKIATIQTQSYAVVAENTLRVKRPEPSTCFDSSSTQYSRKDSILFKLETAEEIDRKHQQDNDLSVQMLKDFLEDEDTSQYFLPPKLLLRYALLLDIVKPTSRRSMCFTKGYGSYIEGTGSVLQTAEDVQIENVFKSLNDLPPEEKIAKLSTLKLRYFTPREIANLQGFPPEFVDQVCFLKTQVVLETHDPPASALQYWITGCTSRLS
;
A
#
# COMPACT_ATOMS: atom_id res chain seq x y z
N MET A 1 -11.87 23.09 5.67
CA MET A 1 -11.48 21.91 4.88
C MET A 1 -11.90 20.69 5.69
N ILE A 2 -12.38 19.64 5.04
CA ILE A 2 -12.66 18.34 5.68
C ILE A 2 -11.67 17.32 5.13
N LEU A 3 -10.98 16.61 6.02
CA LEU A 3 -10.15 15.45 5.70
C LEU A 3 -10.73 14.26 6.46
N MET A 4 -11.04 13.16 5.78
CA MET A 4 -11.68 12.02 6.43
C MET A 4 -11.33 10.67 5.80
N SER A 5 -11.28 9.65 6.65
CA SER A 5 -11.17 8.23 6.30
C SER A 5 -12.26 7.46 7.05
N PRO A 6 -13.53 7.49 6.59
CA PRO A 6 -14.62 6.80 7.25
C PRO A 6 -14.38 5.28 7.31
N PRO A 7 -14.92 4.55 8.32
CA PRO A 7 -14.70 3.12 8.47
C PRO A 7 -15.10 2.30 7.23
N CYS A 8 -14.23 1.38 6.82
CA CYS A 8 -14.30 0.68 5.53
C CYS A 8 -15.01 -0.68 5.55
N GLN A 9 -15.40 -1.17 6.73
CA GLN A 9 -15.80 -2.57 6.95
C GLN A 9 -17.09 -3.07 6.25
N PRO A 10 -18.02 -2.24 5.73
CA PRO A 10 -19.13 -2.73 4.90
C PRO A 10 -18.78 -2.84 3.40
N PHE A 11 -17.62 -2.32 2.98
CA PHE A 11 -17.25 -2.18 1.55
C PHE A 11 -16.15 -3.14 1.10
N THR A 12 -15.66 -4.00 2.00
CA THR A 12 -14.62 -4.98 1.67
C THR A 12 -15.23 -6.19 0.94
N ARG A 13 -14.52 -6.72 -0.07
CA ARG A 13 -14.91 -7.94 -0.82
C ARG A 13 -15.15 -9.18 0.08
N ILE A 14 -14.60 -9.16 1.29
CA ILE A 14 -14.73 -10.21 2.30
C ILE A 14 -15.56 -9.61 3.45
N GLY A 15 -16.83 -10.02 3.57
CA GLY A 15 -17.77 -9.55 4.60
C GLY A 15 -19.23 -9.53 4.13
N LEU A 16 -20.17 -9.39 5.08
CA LEU A 16 -21.57 -9.08 4.78
C LEU A 16 -21.61 -7.67 4.16
N GLN A 17 -22.04 -7.56 2.90
CA GLN A 17 -22.15 -6.33 2.12
C GLN A 17 -23.31 -5.44 2.62
N GLY A 18 -23.26 -5.07 3.90
CA GLY A 18 -24.33 -4.34 4.58
C GLY A 18 -24.45 -2.88 4.14
N ASP A 19 -23.45 -2.32 3.45
CA ASP A 19 -23.42 -0.95 2.92
C ASP A 19 -24.05 0.07 3.90
N MET A 20 -25.16 0.71 3.52
CA MET A 20 -25.87 1.71 4.34
C MET A 20 -26.59 1.15 5.58
N THR A 21 -26.81 -0.16 5.66
CA THR A 21 -27.47 -0.80 6.82
C THR A 21 -26.50 -1.16 7.94
N ASP A 22 -25.20 -1.07 7.68
CA ASP A 22 -24.16 -1.34 8.66
C ASP A 22 -24.01 -0.17 9.65
N PRO A 23 -24.18 -0.38 10.97
CA PRO A 23 -24.06 0.69 11.96
C PRO A 23 -22.74 1.48 11.92
N ARG A 24 -21.69 0.88 11.35
CA ARG A 24 -20.37 1.52 11.20
C ARG A 24 -20.38 2.64 10.14
N THR A 25 -21.31 2.63 9.18
CA THR A 25 -21.45 3.71 8.18
C THR A 25 -22.24 4.91 8.69
N ASN A 26 -23.01 4.76 9.78
CA ASN A 26 -23.87 5.81 10.32
C ASN A 26 -23.14 7.14 10.54
N SER A 27 -21.90 7.10 11.03
CA SER A 27 -21.09 8.31 11.24
C SER A 27 -20.82 9.05 9.93
N PHE A 28 -20.59 8.32 8.83
CA PHE A 28 -20.37 8.91 7.52
C PHE A 28 -21.67 9.43 6.90
N LEU A 29 -22.76 8.66 7.00
CA LEU A 29 -24.08 9.10 6.55
C LEU A 29 -24.53 10.38 7.28
N TYR A 30 -24.22 10.51 8.57
CA TYR A 30 -24.49 11.71 9.34
C TYR A 30 -23.70 12.93 8.85
N ILE A 31 -22.45 12.76 8.41
CA ILE A 31 -21.66 13.84 7.79
C ILE A 31 -22.33 14.30 6.49
N LEU A 32 -22.81 13.36 5.65
CA LEU A 32 -23.51 13.68 4.41
C LEU A 32 -24.84 14.41 4.67
N ASP A 33 -25.56 14.04 5.73
CA ASP A 33 -26.80 14.72 6.15
C ASP A 33 -26.56 16.13 6.71
N ILE A 34 -25.45 16.36 7.41
CA ILE A 34 -25.09 17.69 7.93
C ILE A 34 -24.60 18.61 6.82
N LEU A 35 -23.85 18.11 5.84
CA LEU A 35 -23.12 18.94 4.88
C LEU A 35 -24.01 20.02 4.21
N PRO A 36 -25.23 19.73 3.71
CA PRO A 36 -26.12 20.74 3.13
C PRO A 36 -26.69 21.75 4.14
N ARG A 37 -26.68 21.42 5.44
CA ARG A 37 -27.24 22.24 6.53
C ARG A 37 -26.20 23.16 7.16
N LEU A 38 -24.93 23.08 6.76
CA LEU A 38 -23.89 23.97 7.26
C LEU A 38 -24.13 25.40 6.78
N GLN A 39 -24.12 26.35 7.71
CA GLN A 39 -24.18 27.79 7.37
C GLN A 39 -23.03 28.22 6.46
N LYS A 40 -21.87 27.56 6.57
CA LYS A 40 -20.69 27.79 5.73
C LYS A 40 -20.14 26.45 5.27
N LEU A 41 -20.27 26.17 3.98
CA LEU A 41 -19.72 24.97 3.36
C LEU A 41 -18.17 24.98 3.38
N PRO A 42 -17.51 23.81 3.55
CA PRO A 42 -16.08 23.73 3.44
C PRO A 42 -15.63 23.98 1.99
N LYS A 43 -14.55 24.74 1.80
CA LYS A 43 -14.00 24.96 0.45
C LYS A 43 -13.42 23.70 -0.19
N TYR A 44 -12.94 22.77 0.63
CA TYR A 44 -12.24 21.56 0.21
C TYR A 44 -12.68 20.36 1.06
N ILE A 45 -12.86 19.22 0.41
CA ILE A 45 -13.07 17.91 1.01
C ILE A 45 -12.05 16.94 0.40
N LEU A 46 -11.38 16.17 1.24
CA LEU A 46 -10.59 15.01 0.83
C LEU A 46 -11.08 13.80 1.61
N LEU A 47 -11.41 12.74 0.89
CA LEU A 47 -11.85 11.47 1.45
C LEU A 47 -10.93 10.35 0.98
N GLU A 48 -10.50 9.50 1.90
CA GLU A 48 -9.82 8.23 1.61
C GLU A 48 -10.73 7.06 2.00
N ASN A 49 -10.70 5.99 1.20
CA ASN A 49 -11.42 4.75 1.48
C ASN A 49 -10.73 3.54 0.83
N VAL A 50 -11.25 2.35 1.07
CA VAL A 50 -10.74 1.11 0.46
C VAL A 50 -11.17 0.96 -1.00
N LYS A 51 -10.39 0.21 -1.77
CA LYS A 51 -10.82 -0.30 -3.08
C LYS A 51 -12.12 -1.10 -2.92
N GLY A 52 -13.10 -0.83 -3.77
CA GLY A 52 -14.46 -1.35 -3.70
C GLY A 52 -15.47 -0.31 -3.21
N PHE A 53 -15.02 0.76 -2.54
CA PHE A 53 -15.91 1.86 -2.17
C PHE A 53 -16.51 2.55 -3.39
N GLU A 54 -15.76 2.65 -4.49
CA GLU A 54 -16.18 3.30 -5.72
C GLU A 54 -17.43 2.71 -6.38
N VAL A 55 -17.77 1.46 -6.06
CA VAL A 55 -18.99 0.78 -6.55
C VAL A 55 -20.09 0.68 -5.50
N SER A 56 -19.91 1.28 -4.31
CA SER A 56 -20.88 1.22 -3.21
C SER A 56 -22.03 2.21 -3.41
N SER A 57 -23.20 1.90 -2.82
CA SER A 57 -24.31 2.86 -2.77
C SER A 57 -23.96 4.09 -1.92
N THR A 58 -23.16 3.90 -0.86
CA THR A 58 -22.64 5.00 -0.04
C THR A 58 -21.82 6.00 -0.86
N ARG A 59 -21.00 5.55 -1.83
CA ARG A 59 -20.33 6.45 -2.79
C ARG A 59 -21.33 7.20 -3.65
N GLY A 60 -22.38 6.53 -4.13
CA GLY A 60 -23.46 7.17 -4.89
C GLY A 60 -24.10 8.34 -4.12
N LEU A 61 -24.42 8.13 -2.84
CA LEU A 61 -24.95 9.17 -1.96
C LEU A 61 -23.95 10.32 -1.76
N LEU A 62 -22.67 10.01 -1.51
CA LEU A 62 -21.61 11.01 -1.38
C LEU A 62 -21.55 11.94 -2.60
N ILE A 63 -21.48 11.37 -3.81
CA ILE A 63 -21.40 12.16 -5.04
C ILE A 63 -22.63 13.05 -5.20
N GLN A 64 -23.83 12.47 -5.01
CA GLN A 64 -25.07 13.22 -5.08
C GLN A 64 -25.09 14.41 -4.09
N THR A 65 -24.66 14.19 -2.84
CA THR A 65 -24.63 15.24 -1.81
C THR A 65 -23.65 16.36 -2.17
N ILE A 66 -22.42 16.04 -2.58
CA ILE A 66 -21.41 17.07 -2.87
C ILE A 66 -21.75 17.85 -4.16
N GLU A 67 -22.30 17.20 -5.18
CA GLU A 67 -22.77 17.87 -6.40
C GLU A 67 -23.93 18.82 -6.10
N ALA A 68 -24.91 18.38 -5.30
CA ALA A 68 -26.01 19.23 -4.86
C ALA A 68 -25.54 20.45 -4.04
N CYS A 69 -24.42 20.32 -3.33
CA CYS A 69 -23.77 21.42 -2.60
C CYS A 69 -22.85 22.30 -3.48
N GLY A 70 -22.75 22.03 -4.79
CA GLY A 70 -21.98 22.84 -5.74
C GLY A 70 -20.48 22.54 -5.77
N PHE A 71 -20.04 21.35 -5.33
CA PHE A 71 -18.65 20.93 -5.42
C PHE A 71 -18.32 20.34 -6.79
N GLN A 72 -17.13 20.68 -7.31
CA GLN A 72 -16.46 19.92 -8.35
C GLN A 72 -15.58 18.86 -7.70
N HIS A 73 -15.52 17.66 -8.26
CA HIS A 73 -14.81 16.54 -7.65
C HIS A 73 -14.03 15.71 -8.67
N GLN A 74 -13.06 14.95 -8.18
CA GLN A 74 -12.35 13.92 -8.92
C GLN A 74 -12.07 12.72 -8.01
N GLU A 75 -12.27 11.53 -8.55
CA GLU A 75 -12.00 10.26 -7.89
C GLU A 75 -10.71 9.61 -8.39
N PHE A 76 -10.06 8.86 -7.51
CA PHE A 76 -8.81 8.17 -7.80
C PHE A 76 -8.74 6.80 -7.13
N LEU A 77 -7.95 5.90 -7.71
CA LEU A 77 -7.47 4.66 -7.10
C LEU A 77 -5.94 4.65 -7.16
N LEU A 78 -5.30 5.00 -6.04
CA LEU A 78 -3.86 5.25 -6.00
C LEU A 78 -3.17 4.32 -5.01
N SER A 79 -1.92 3.96 -5.32
CA SER A 79 -1.05 3.17 -4.45
C SER A 79 0.27 3.93 -4.24
N PRO A 80 0.92 3.83 -3.06
CA PRO A 80 2.22 4.47 -2.81
C PRO A 80 3.30 4.10 -3.82
N SER A 81 3.20 2.93 -4.43
CA SER A 81 4.06 2.50 -5.56
C SER A 81 4.11 3.53 -6.69
N SER A 82 3.01 4.23 -6.99
CA SER A 82 2.97 5.28 -8.02
C SER A 82 3.76 6.54 -7.63
N LEU A 83 4.15 6.66 -6.35
CA LEU A 83 5.01 7.73 -5.82
C LEU A 83 6.44 7.23 -5.53
N GLY A 84 6.81 6.05 -6.03
CA GLY A 84 8.13 5.47 -5.83
C GLY A 84 8.35 4.89 -4.42
N ILE A 85 7.28 4.57 -3.68
CA ILE A 85 7.36 3.93 -2.36
C ILE A 85 7.13 2.42 -2.51
N PRO A 86 8.01 1.54 -1.97
CA PRO A 86 7.94 0.09 -2.15
C PRO A 86 6.86 -0.58 -1.29
N ASN A 87 5.64 -0.05 -1.24
CA ASN A 87 4.50 -0.64 -0.54
C ASN A 87 3.22 -0.60 -1.38
N SER A 88 2.59 -1.77 -1.54
CA SER A 88 1.29 -1.88 -2.20
C SER A 88 0.18 -1.49 -1.23
N ARG A 89 -0.50 -0.37 -1.47
CA ARG A 89 -1.64 0.07 -0.65
C ARG A 89 -2.66 0.83 -1.49
N LEU A 90 -3.30 0.11 -2.41
CA LEU A 90 -4.33 0.70 -3.27
C LEU A 90 -5.52 1.20 -2.44
N ARG A 91 -5.83 2.49 -2.58
CA ARG A 91 -6.93 3.17 -1.88
C ARG A 91 -7.71 4.05 -2.84
N TYR A 92 -9.01 4.13 -2.57
CA TYR A 92 -9.89 5.10 -3.17
C TYR A 92 -9.62 6.46 -2.54
N PHE A 93 -9.53 7.49 -3.38
CA PHE A 93 -9.50 8.88 -2.96
C PHE A 93 -10.56 9.67 -3.70
N LEU A 94 -11.19 10.61 -3.01
CA LEU A 94 -12.00 11.66 -3.62
C LEU A 94 -11.49 13.01 -3.12
N ILE A 95 -11.23 13.91 -4.06
CA ILE A 95 -11.02 15.33 -3.75
C ILE A 95 -12.19 16.12 -4.31
N ALA A 96 -12.71 17.04 -3.52
CA ALA A 96 -13.77 17.94 -3.93
C ALA A 96 -13.45 19.38 -3.52
N LYS A 97 -13.79 20.31 -4.41
CA LYS A 97 -13.55 21.74 -4.24
C LYS A 97 -14.83 22.51 -4.55
N LEU A 98 -15.22 23.40 -3.65
CA LEU A 98 -16.37 24.27 -3.82
C LEU A 98 -16.00 25.40 -4.81
N GLN A 99 -16.42 25.24 -6.07
CA GLN A 99 -16.18 26.18 -7.16
C GLN A 99 -17.10 25.89 -8.35
N SER A 100 -17.30 26.87 -9.23
CA SER A 100 -18.08 26.70 -10.46
C SER A 100 -17.31 25.96 -11.56
N GLU A 101 -16.02 26.28 -11.72
CA GLU A 101 -15.20 25.70 -12.78
C GLU A 101 -14.72 24.27 -12.44
N PRO A 102 -14.67 23.35 -13.42
CA PRO A 102 -14.09 22.01 -13.22
C PRO A 102 -12.64 22.04 -12.70
N LEU A 103 -12.20 20.93 -12.11
CA LEU A 103 -10.78 20.76 -11.77
C LEU A 103 -9.95 20.66 -13.07
N PRO A 104 -8.71 21.20 -13.13
CA PRO A 104 -7.88 21.17 -14.34
C PRO A 104 -7.57 19.77 -14.89
N PHE A 105 -7.69 18.76 -14.03
CA PHE A 105 -7.45 17.35 -14.31
C PHE A 105 -8.73 16.52 -14.18
N GLN A 106 -9.91 17.16 -14.20
CA GLN A 106 -11.19 16.47 -14.08
C GLN A 106 -11.38 15.55 -15.29
N ALA A 107 -11.64 14.29 -15.00
CA ALA A 107 -12.03 13.25 -15.94
C ALA A 107 -13.42 12.77 -15.50
N PRO A 108 -14.49 13.37 -16.05
CA PRO A 108 -15.87 13.01 -15.68
C PRO A 108 -16.11 11.51 -15.82
N ASP A 109 -16.83 10.93 -14.86
CA ASP A 109 -17.19 9.50 -14.81
C ASP A 109 -16.00 8.53 -14.86
N GLN A 110 -14.78 9.02 -14.63
CA GLN A 110 -13.57 8.21 -14.61
C GLN A 110 -12.87 8.29 -13.26
N ILE A 111 -12.43 7.13 -12.78
CA ILE A 111 -11.56 7.02 -11.62
C ILE A 111 -10.12 6.99 -12.12
N LEU A 112 -9.34 8.00 -11.75
CA LEU A 112 -7.95 8.11 -12.19
C LEU A 112 -7.06 7.14 -11.41
N MET A 113 -6.27 6.34 -12.14
CA MET A 113 -5.35 5.35 -11.55
C MET A 113 -3.94 5.91 -11.32
N GLU A 114 -3.69 7.14 -11.75
CA GLU A 114 -2.42 7.84 -11.64
C GLU A 114 -2.62 9.26 -11.12
N PHE A 115 -1.57 9.84 -10.54
CA PHE A 115 -1.58 11.24 -10.17
C PHE A 115 -1.62 12.13 -11.42
N PRO A 116 -2.40 13.23 -11.42
CA PRO A 116 -2.41 14.17 -12.52
C PRO A 116 -1.02 14.76 -12.77
N LYS A 117 -0.54 14.66 -14.02
CA LYS A 117 0.66 15.36 -14.46
C LYS A 117 0.30 16.83 -14.65
N ILE A 118 0.53 17.66 -13.63
CA ILE A 118 0.37 19.10 -13.79
C ILE A 118 1.48 19.55 -14.74
N ALA A 119 1.10 19.94 -15.96
CA ALA A 119 2.02 20.62 -16.87
C ALA A 119 2.53 21.86 -16.13
N THR A 120 3.84 21.89 -15.85
CA THR A 120 4.50 23.02 -15.20
C THR A 120 4.10 24.28 -15.96
N ILE A 121 3.32 25.15 -15.31
CA ILE A 121 3.04 26.49 -15.84
C ILE A 121 4.42 27.11 -16.08
N GLN A 122 4.71 27.45 -17.33
CA GLN A 122 5.92 28.15 -17.71
C GLN A 122 6.00 29.44 -16.90
N THR A 123 6.80 29.43 -15.83
CA THR A 123 7.23 30.66 -15.18
C THR A 123 8.06 31.40 -16.23
N GLN A 124 7.52 32.49 -16.75
CA GLN A 124 8.23 33.36 -17.69
C GLN A 124 9.58 33.75 -17.07
N SER A 125 10.62 33.51 -17.87
CA SER A 125 12.01 33.66 -17.53
C SER A 125 12.38 35.11 -17.23
N TYR A 126 13.10 35.31 -16.13
CA TYR A 126 14.20 36.28 -16.15
C TYR A 126 15.39 35.57 -16.78
N ALA A 127 15.82 36.07 -17.94
CA ALA A 127 16.88 35.54 -18.74
C ALA A 127 18.24 35.62 -18.03
N VAL A 128 19.00 34.52 -18.03
CA VAL A 128 20.45 34.58 -18.09
C VAL A 128 20.91 33.64 -19.21
N VAL A 129 21.59 34.26 -20.17
CA VAL A 129 22.12 33.72 -21.41
C VAL A 129 23.31 32.82 -21.10
N ALA A 130 23.33 31.61 -21.66
CA ALA A 130 24.55 30.95 -22.14
C ALA A 130 24.16 29.83 -23.11
N GLU A 131 24.44 30.07 -24.38
CA GLU A 131 24.27 29.14 -25.49
C GLU A 131 25.30 28.00 -25.41
N ASN A 132 24.88 26.78 -25.74
CA ASN A 132 25.64 25.98 -26.71
C ASN A 132 24.74 24.90 -27.35
N THR A 133 24.53 25.09 -28.64
CA THR A 133 23.78 24.23 -29.56
C THR A 133 24.66 23.06 -30.02
N LEU A 134 24.06 21.88 -30.26
CA LEU A 134 24.31 20.97 -31.41
C LEU A 134 23.41 19.72 -31.29
N ARG A 135 22.18 19.80 -31.82
CA ARG A 135 21.69 19.18 -33.08
C ARG A 135 21.41 17.66 -33.02
N VAL A 136 20.14 17.35 -32.78
CA VAL A 136 19.47 16.07 -33.09
C VAL A 136 19.33 15.92 -34.61
N LYS A 137 19.63 14.72 -35.14
CA LYS A 137 19.16 14.24 -36.44
C LYS A 137 18.41 12.92 -36.24
N ARG A 138 17.17 12.85 -36.75
CA ARG A 138 16.48 11.63 -37.23
C ARG A 138 16.02 11.95 -38.66
N PRO A 139 16.00 10.97 -39.60
CA PRO A 139 14.81 10.11 -39.75
C PRO A 139 15.06 8.63 -40.12
N GLU A 140 14.12 7.78 -39.65
CA GLU A 140 13.48 6.52 -40.14
C GLU A 140 13.77 6.02 -41.60
N PRO A 141 13.26 4.85 -42.07
CA PRO A 141 13.03 3.51 -41.48
C PRO A 141 13.53 2.36 -42.41
N SER A 142 13.73 1.12 -41.92
CA SER A 142 13.82 -0.05 -42.82
C SER A 142 13.59 -1.41 -42.13
N THR A 143 12.46 -2.03 -42.50
CA THR A 143 12.23 -3.45 -42.82
C THR A 143 12.61 -4.60 -41.88
N CYS A 144 11.60 -5.47 -41.71
CA CYS A 144 11.58 -6.80 -41.12
C CYS A 144 12.73 -7.72 -41.55
N PHE A 145 13.21 -8.53 -40.59
CA PHE A 145 13.65 -9.90 -40.85
C PHE A 145 13.18 -10.81 -39.72
N ASP A 146 12.65 -11.95 -40.13
CA ASP A 146 11.95 -12.96 -39.35
C ASP A 146 12.93 -14.05 -38.86
N SER A 147 12.47 -14.82 -37.86
CA SER A 147 13.00 -16.11 -37.41
C SER A 147 14.30 -16.16 -36.58
N SER A 148 14.13 -16.30 -35.25
CA SER A 148 14.64 -17.50 -34.55
C SER A 148 14.02 -17.63 -33.16
N SER A 149 13.07 -18.56 -33.08
CA SER A 149 12.56 -19.23 -31.89
C SER A 149 13.70 -19.65 -30.97
N THR A 150 13.93 -18.90 -29.90
CA THR A 150 14.80 -19.35 -28.81
C THR A 150 13.90 -19.81 -27.67
N GLN A 151 13.66 -21.12 -27.64
CA GLN A 151 13.00 -21.84 -26.55
C GLN A 151 13.75 -21.56 -25.24
N TYR A 152 13.25 -20.62 -24.44
CA TYR A 152 13.72 -20.49 -23.07
C TYR A 152 13.06 -21.58 -22.23
N SER A 153 13.93 -22.50 -21.81
CA SER A 153 13.67 -23.61 -20.89
C SER A 153 12.79 -23.17 -19.73
N ARG A 154 11.65 -23.86 -19.58
CA ARG A 154 10.73 -23.85 -18.44
C ARG A 154 11.53 -24.15 -17.17
N LYS A 155 12.11 -23.13 -16.57
CA LYS A 155 12.83 -23.24 -15.31
C LYS A 155 11.76 -23.28 -14.22
N ASP A 156 11.66 -24.40 -13.52
CA ASP A 156 10.80 -24.56 -12.34
C ASP A 156 11.15 -23.52 -11.28
N SER A 157 10.50 -22.37 -11.35
CA SER A 157 10.53 -21.31 -10.34
C SER A 157 9.51 -21.68 -9.27
N ILE A 158 9.93 -22.55 -8.36
CA ILE A 158 9.23 -22.72 -7.09
C ILE A 158 9.41 -21.41 -6.34
N LEU A 159 8.43 -20.51 -6.45
CA LEU A 159 8.31 -19.33 -5.62
C LEU A 159 7.45 -19.72 -4.41
N PHE A 160 7.84 -19.28 -3.23
CA PHE A 160 7.21 -19.67 -1.96
C PHE A 160 6.05 -18.74 -1.68
N LYS A 161 4.96 -19.31 -1.14
CA LYS A 161 3.56 -18.95 -1.44
C LYS A 161 3.05 -19.75 -2.65
N LEU A 162 1.91 -20.44 -2.49
CA LEU A 162 1.22 -21.19 -3.56
C LEU A 162 0.68 -20.21 -4.63
N GLU A 163 1.60 -19.50 -5.29
CA GLU A 163 1.30 -18.38 -6.17
C GLU A 163 1.12 -18.84 -7.61
N THR A 164 0.27 -18.13 -8.33
CA THR A 164 0.11 -18.36 -9.77
C THR A 164 1.33 -17.83 -10.52
N ALA A 165 1.61 -18.37 -11.71
CA ALA A 165 2.69 -17.87 -12.57
C ALA A 165 2.55 -16.35 -12.85
N GLU A 166 1.31 -15.86 -12.94
CA GLU A 166 1.00 -14.44 -13.11
C GLU A 166 1.40 -13.60 -11.89
N GLU A 167 1.19 -14.11 -10.67
CA GLU A 167 1.61 -13.43 -9.44
C GLU A 167 3.13 -13.35 -9.33
N ILE A 168 3.83 -14.41 -9.74
CA ILE A 168 5.30 -14.48 -9.79
C ILE A 168 5.83 -13.42 -10.75
N ASP A 169 5.34 -13.39 -11.98
CA ASP A 169 5.75 -12.44 -13.02
C ASP A 169 5.48 -11.00 -12.59
N ARG A 170 4.30 -10.74 -12.03
CA ARG A 170 3.94 -9.42 -11.49
C ARG A 170 4.91 -8.95 -10.41
N LYS A 171 5.28 -9.81 -9.46
CA LYS A 171 6.23 -9.47 -8.39
C LYS A 171 7.62 -9.18 -8.96
N HIS A 172 8.06 -9.99 -9.92
CA HIS A 172 9.31 -9.74 -10.63
C HIS A 172 9.30 -8.40 -11.35
N GLN A 173 8.20 -8.05 -12.02
CA GLN A 173 8.08 -6.76 -12.69
C GLN A 173 8.13 -5.60 -11.68
N GLN A 174 7.44 -5.72 -10.54
CA GLN A 174 7.50 -4.72 -9.47
C GLN A 174 8.91 -4.53 -8.89
N ASP A 175 9.62 -5.63 -8.62
CA ASP A 175 11.00 -5.57 -8.10
C ASP A 175 12.01 -4.99 -9.12
N ASN A 176 11.68 -5.02 -10.42
CA ASN A 176 12.50 -4.45 -11.50
C ASN A 176 12.12 -2.98 -11.84
N ASP A 177 11.10 -2.40 -11.20
CA ASP A 177 10.75 -0.99 -11.40
C ASP A 177 11.74 -0.06 -10.69
N LEU A 178 12.67 0.50 -11.47
CA LEU A 178 13.72 1.38 -10.96
C LEU A 178 13.21 2.73 -10.46
N SER A 179 11.96 3.11 -10.77
CA SER A 179 11.34 4.34 -10.26
C SER A 179 10.91 4.22 -8.78
N VAL A 180 10.86 2.99 -8.25
CA VAL A 180 10.51 2.69 -6.87
C VAL A 180 11.75 2.51 -6.02
N GLN A 181 11.80 3.13 -4.84
CA GLN A 181 12.91 3.01 -3.89
C GLN A 181 13.06 1.56 -3.38
N MET A 182 14.22 1.23 -2.82
CA MET A 182 14.43 -0.10 -2.22
C MET A 182 13.91 -0.11 -0.78
N LEU A 183 13.48 -1.28 -0.29
CA LEU A 183 13.02 -1.42 1.09
C LEU A 183 14.06 -1.00 2.13
N LYS A 184 15.35 -1.24 1.86
CA LYS A 184 16.47 -0.86 2.73
C LYS A 184 16.47 0.62 3.12
N ASP A 185 15.91 1.49 2.26
CA ASP A 185 15.85 2.93 2.51
C ASP A 185 14.81 3.29 3.61
N PHE A 186 14.02 2.30 4.06
CA PHE A 186 12.97 2.43 5.07
C PHE A 186 13.21 1.56 6.33
N LEU A 187 14.27 0.75 6.35
CA LEU A 187 14.60 -0.16 7.45
C LEU A 187 15.32 0.56 8.60
N GLU A 188 15.24 -0.01 9.81
CA GLU A 188 15.98 0.48 10.97
C GLU A 188 17.32 -0.26 11.14
N ASP A 189 18.35 0.46 11.60
CA ASP A 189 19.67 -0.11 11.91
C ASP A 189 19.76 -0.72 13.33
N GLU A 190 18.71 -0.56 14.16
CA GLU A 190 18.66 -1.06 15.53
C GLU A 190 18.49 -2.60 15.63
N ASP A 191 18.68 -3.15 16.83
CA ASP A 191 18.46 -4.58 17.06
C ASP A 191 16.98 -4.96 16.84
N THR A 192 16.74 -5.71 15.76
CA THR A 192 15.42 -6.19 15.35
C THR A 192 15.19 -7.66 15.72
N SER A 193 16.02 -8.25 16.58
CA SER A 193 15.95 -9.67 16.96
C SER A 193 14.60 -10.11 17.54
N GLN A 194 13.92 -9.22 18.27
CA GLN A 194 12.58 -9.47 18.82
C GLN A 194 11.49 -9.69 17.76
N TYR A 195 11.73 -9.30 16.49
CA TYR A 195 10.77 -9.41 15.41
C TYR A 195 10.95 -10.68 14.56
N PHE A 196 11.90 -11.56 14.88
CA PHE A 196 12.08 -12.81 14.16
C PHE A 196 10.85 -13.72 14.26
N LEU A 197 10.52 -14.38 13.14
CA LEU A 197 9.42 -15.35 13.11
C LEU A 197 9.77 -16.57 13.99
N PRO A 198 8.90 -16.94 14.94
CA PRO A 198 9.11 -18.14 15.74
C PRO A 198 9.21 -19.41 14.88
N PRO A 199 10.06 -20.39 15.27
CA PRO A 199 10.23 -21.65 14.55
C PRO A 199 8.94 -22.39 14.19
N LYS A 200 7.95 -22.37 15.10
CA LYS A 200 6.63 -23.00 14.89
C LYS A 200 5.86 -22.38 13.74
N LEU A 201 5.96 -21.05 13.56
CA LEU A 201 5.29 -20.34 12.46
C LEU A 201 5.98 -20.60 11.13
N LEU A 202 7.32 -20.67 11.12
CA LEU A 202 8.09 -21.02 9.92
C LEU A 202 7.65 -22.37 9.37
N LEU A 203 7.60 -23.41 10.21
CA LEU A 203 7.20 -24.75 9.74
C LEU A 203 5.78 -24.79 9.16
N ARG A 204 4.84 -24.07 9.79
CA ARG A 204 3.43 -24.11 9.42
C ARG A 204 3.09 -23.23 8.21
N TYR A 205 3.76 -22.08 8.07
CA TYR A 205 3.33 -21.03 7.17
C TYR A 205 4.38 -20.57 6.17
N ALA A 206 5.61 -21.12 6.17
CA ALA A 206 6.65 -20.67 5.25
C ALA A 206 6.21 -20.66 3.77
N LEU A 207 5.40 -21.65 3.36
CA LEU A 207 4.83 -21.73 2.01
C LEU A 207 3.65 -20.79 1.75
N LEU A 208 3.30 -19.90 2.66
CA LEU A 208 2.25 -18.88 2.49
C LEU A 208 2.79 -17.44 2.66
N LEU A 209 4.04 -17.30 3.12
CA LEU A 209 4.67 -16.02 3.38
C LEU A 209 5.03 -15.33 2.05
N ASP A 210 4.69 -14.05 1.94
CA ASP A 210 5.35 -13.18 0.96
C ASP A 210 6.68 -12.69 1.56
N ILE A 211 7.78 -13.27 1.09
CA ILE A 211 9.14 -12.93 1.56
C ILE A 211 9.74 -11.86 0.64
N VAL A 212 10.29 -10.80 1.24
CA VAL A 212 11.01 -9.72 0.56
C VAL A 212 12.42 -9.56 1.12
N LYS A 213 13.32 -8.96 0.35
CA LYS A 213 14.71 -8.67 0.74
C LYS A 213 14.90 -7.15 0.90
N PRO A 214 15.94 -6.66 1.58
CA PRO A 214 16.22 -5.21 1.66
C PRO A 214 16.36 -4.55 0.27
N THR A 215 16.81 -5.28 -0.73
CA THR A 215 16.93 -4.81 -2.12
C THR A 215 15.63 -4.88 -2.92
N SER A 216 14.56 -5.48 -2.38
CA SER A 216 13.25 -5.51 -3.05
C SER A 216 12.67 -4.10 -3.16
N ARG A 217 11.88 -3.88 -4.21
CA ARG A 217 11.19 -2.62 -4.52
C ARG A 217 9.68 -2.75 -4.37
N ARG A 218 9.24 -3.76 -3.60
CA ARG A 218 7.83 -4.00 -3.27
C ARG A 218 7.66 -4.54 -1.87
N SER A 219 6.44 -4.42 -1.38
CA SER A 219 5.88 -5.16 -0.26
C SER A 219 4.36 -5.23 -0.43
N MET A 220 3.73 -6.21 0.21
CA MET A 220 2.27 -6.34 0.29
C MET A 220 1.68 -5.27 1.22
N CYS A 221 0.36 -5.06 1.13
CA CYS A 221 -0.34 -4.15 2.02
C CYS A 221 -0.27 -4.65 3.46
N PHE A 222 0.19 -3.81 4.37
CA PHE A 222 0.10 -4.08 5.81
C PHE A 222 -1.34 -3.86 6.29
N THR A 223 -1.93 -4.87 6.92
CA THR A 223 -3.27 -4.83 7.50
C THR A 223 -3.22 -4.76 9.02
N LYS A 224 -4.38 -4.53 9.65
CA LYS A 224 -4.53 -4.58 11.11
C LYS A 224 -4.04 -5.90 11.74
N GLY A 225 -4.07 -6.98 10.96
CA GLY A 225 -3.71 -8.31 11.45
C GLY A 225 -2.22 -8.60 11.41
N TYR A 226 -1.38 -7.69 10.92
CA TYR A 226 0.05 -7.95 10.75
C TYR A 226 0.73 -8.26 12.08
N GLY A 227 1.51 -9.34 12.13
CA GLY A 227 2.12 -9.88 13.36
C GLY A 227 1.22 -10.85 14.14
N SER A 228 -0.11 -10.76 14.00
CA SER A 228 -1.07 -11.67 14.65
C SER A 228 -1.57 -12.78 13.71
N TYR A 229 -1.80 -12.45 12.44
CA TYR A 229 -2.18 -13.39 11.39
C TYR A 229 -1.12 -13.40 10.29
N ILE A 230 -0.87 -14.57 9.71
CA ILE A 230 0.25 -14.78 8.80
C ILE A 230 -0.11 -14.51 7.35
N GLU A 231 -1.24 -15.05 6.90
CA GLU A 231 -1.63 -14.95 5.51
C GLU A 231 -2.32 -13.61 5.20
N GLY A 232 -1.88 -12.94 4.13
CA GLY A 232 -2.55 -11.76 3.59
C GLY A 232 -2.47 -10.50 4.44
N THR A 233 -1.61 -10.46 5.46
CA THR A 233 -1.49 -9.31 6.36
C THR A 233 -0.32 -8.39 6.06
N GLY A 234 0.65 -8.83 5.25
CA GLY A 234 1.84 -8.08 4.87
C GLY A 234 2.98 -9.01 4.47
N SER A 235 4.08 -8.43 3.96
CA SER A 235 5.30 -9.18 3.66
C SER A 235 6.13 -9.42 4.93
N VAL A 236 7.05 -10.38 4.88
CA VAL A 236 8.11 -10.57 5.89
C VAL A 236 9.48 -10.34 5.27
N LEU A 237 10.43 -9.85 6.05
CA LEU A 237 11.76 -9.50 5.57
C LEU A 237 12.75 -10.64 5.83
N GLN A 238 13.48 -11.04 4.80
CA GLN A 238 14.69 -11.85 4.93
C GLN A 238 15.87 -10.94 5.26
N THR A 239 16.57 -11.20 6.37
CA THR A 239 17.75 -10.43 6.78
C THR A 239 19.09 -11.13 6.49
N ALA A 240 19.07 -12.43 6.20
CA ALA A 240 20.29 -13.13 5.78
C ALA A 240 20.66 -12.79 4.32
N GLU A 241 21.85 -12.21 4.09
CA GLU A 241 22.27 -11.78 2.75
C GLU A 241 22.77 -12.94 1.87
N ASP A 242 23.48 -13.90 2.46
CA ASP A 242 24.17 -14.98 1.72
C ASP A 242 23.29 -16.21 1.42
N VAL A 243 21.99 -16.13 1.71
CA VAL A 243 21.07 -17.27 1.60
C VAL A 243 20.07 -17.02 0.47
N GLN A 244 20.06 -17.91 -0.53
CA GLN A 244 19.06 -17.88 -1.60
C GLN A 244 17.80 -18.62 -1.15
N ILE A 245 16.66 -17.92 -1.21
CA ILE A 245 15.36 -18.43 -0.77
C ILE A 245 15.02 -19.70 -1.56
N GLU A 246 15.29 -19.70 -2.86
CA GLU A 246 15.00 -20.78 -3.79
C GLU A 246 15.68 -22.09 -3.36
N ASN A 247 16.93 -21.98 -2.90
CA ASN A 247 17.72 -23.13 -2.46
C ASN A 247 17.18 -23.71 -1.15
N VAL A 248 16.81 -22.84 -0.20
CA VAL A 248 16.29 -23.27 1.10
C VAL A 248 15.03 -24.09 0.90
N PHE A 249 14.07 -23.57 0.17
CA PHE A 249 12.78 -24.22 0.06
C PHE A 249 12.75 -25.40 -0.94
N LYS A 250 13.57 -25.39 -1.99
CA LYS A 250 13.76 -26.60 -2.84
C LYS A 250 14.22 -27.80 -2.02
N SER A 251 15.01 -27.54 -0.97
CA SER A 251 15.49 -28.59 -0.07
C SER A 251 14.47 -29.07 0.97
N LEU A 252 13.26 -28.48 1.06
CA LEU A 252 12.32 -28.80 2.15
C LEU A 252 11.48 -30.06 1.92
N ASN A 253 11.18 -30.45 0.68
CA ASN A 253 10.14 -31.47 0.41
C ASN A 253 10.39 -32.82 1.10
N ASP A 254 11.66 -33.18 1.33
CA ASP A 254 12.05 -34.49 1.86
C ASP A 254 12.63 -34.46 3.28
N LEU A 255 12.58 -33.32 3.97
CA LEU A 255 13.20 -33.15 5.29
C LEU A 255 12.22 -33.40 6.45
N PRO A 256 12.69 -33.94 7.58
CA PRO A 256 11.91 -34.01 8.81
C PRO A 256 11.63 -32.60 9.36
N PRO A 257 10.60 -32.40 10.21
CA PRO A 257 10.20 -31.09 10.71
C PRO A 257 11.32 -30.27 11.37
N GLU A 258 12.20 -30.90 12.15
CA GLU A 258 13.31 -30.21 12.83
C GLU A 258 14.34 -29.67 11.84
N GLU A 259 14.68 -30.45 10.82
CA GLU A 259 15.59 -30.01 9.76
C GLU A 259 14.97 -28.94 8.87
N LYS A 260 13.66 -29.02 8.60
CA LYS A 260 12.91 -27.95 7.91
C LYS A 260 13.00 -26.63 8.67
N ILE A 261 12.79 -26.68 9.98
CA ILE A 261 12.93 -25.51 10.84
C ILE A 261 14.35 -24.98 10.78
N ALA A 262 15.37 -25.83 10.97
CA ALA A 262 16.76 -25.42 10.93
C ALA A 262 17.12 -24.73 9.60
N LYS A 263 16.66 -25.29 8.47
CA LYS A 263 16.81 -24.69 7.14
C LYS A 263 16.09 -23.36 7.02
N LEU A 264 14.82 -23.27 7.41
CA LEU A 264 14.04 -22.03 7.35
C LEU A 264 14.63 -20.93 8.24
N SER A 265 15.15 -21.29 9.42
CA SER A 265 15.81 -20.36 10.33
C SER A 265 17.07 -19.73 9.73
N THR A 266 17.73 -20.35 8.75
CA THR A 266 18.87 -19.74 8.04
C THR A 266 18.51 -18.46 7.29
N LEU A 267 17.24 -18.31 6.88
CA LEU A 267 16.75 -17.10 6.20
C LEU A 267 16.66 -15.90 7.13
N LYS A 268 16.65 -16.11 8.46
CA LYS A 268 16.46 -15.06 9.47
C LYS A 268 15.28 -14.14 9.12
N LEU A 269 14.11 -14.77 8.90
CA LEU A 269 12.89 -14.05 8.56
C LEU A 269 12.38 -13.27 9.78
N ARG A 270 12.06 -11.99 9.60
CA ARG A 270 11.43 -11.15 10.62
C ARG A 270 10.22 -10.39 10.08
N TYR A 271 9.35 -9.99 10.98
CA TYR A 271 8.36 -8.95 10.68
C TYR A 271 9.06 -7.60 10.48
N PHE A 272 8.41 -6.73 9.72
CA PHE A 272 8.74 -5.31 9.73
C PHE A 272 8.40 -4.74 11.11
N THR A 273 9.25 -3.86 11.62
CA THR A 273 8.93 -3.17 12.86
C THR A 273 7.77 -2.18 12.62
N PRO A 274 7.02 -1.83 13.66
CA PRO A 274 6.12 -0.70 13.64
C PRO A 274 6.69 0.58 13.02
N ARG A 275 7.96 0.88 13.29
CA ARG A 275 8.61 2.11 12.80
C ARG A 275 8.92 2.00 11.32
N GLU A 276 9.40 0.85 10.84
CA GLU A 276 9.62 0.59 9.41
C GLU A 276 8.32 0.66 8.60
N ILE A 277 7.22 0.12 9.14
CA ILE A 277 5.88 0.24 8.52
C ILE A 277 5.46 1.71 8.45
N ALA A 278 5.70 2.49 9.52
CA ALA A 278 5.38 3.91 9.52
C ALA A 278 6.25 4.69 8.51
N ASN A 279 7.53 4.31 8.33
CA ASN A 279 8.40 4.88 7.29
C ASN A 279 7.83 4.61 5.88
N LEU A 280 7.42 3.37 5.61
CA LEU A 280 6.76 2.98 4.35
C LEU A 280 5.42 3.71 4.12
N GLN A 281 4.79 4.19 5.18
CA GLN A 281 3.56 4.99 5.11
C GLN A 281 3.83 6.50 5.02
N GLY A 282 5.10 6.92 4.96
CA GLY A 282 5.50 8.33 4.83
C GLY A 282 5.38 9.14 6.12
N PHE A 283 5.29 8.49 7.29
CA PHE A 283 5.33 9.22 8.56
C PHE A 283 6.73 9.77 8.82
N PRO A 284 6.84 10.99 9.37
CA PRO A 284 8.13 11.62 9.59
C PRO A 284 8.93 10.91 10.72
N PRO A 285 10.25 11.10 10.79
CA PRO A 285 11.10 10.47 11.80
C PRO A 285 10.68 10.80 13.25
N GLU A 286 10.15 12.00 13.48
CA GLU A 286 9.73 12.46 14.81
C GLU A 286 8.44 11.80 15.30
N PHE A 287 7.75 11.02 14.46
CA PHE A 287 6.55 10.27 14.83
C PHE A 287 6.92 9.04 15.69
N VAL A 288 7.37 9.23 16.93
CA VAL A 288 7.93 8.14 17.76
C VAL A 288 6.91 7.59 18.77
N ASP A 289 6.23 8.46 19.53
CA ASP A 289 5.39 8.05 20.66
C ASP A 289 4.12 7.26 20.26
N GLN A 290 3.66 7.43 19.01
CA GLN A 290 2.49 6.71 18.49
C GLN A 290 2.83 5.35 17.88
N VAL A 291 4.12 5.05 17.67
CA VAL A 291 4.60 3.76 17.15
C VAL A 291 4.44 2.64 18.21
N CYS A 292 4.41 3.00 19.49
CA CYS A 292 4.09 2.05 20.57
C CYS A 292 2.67 1.46 20.46
N PHE A 293 1.71 2.12 19.81
CA PHE A 293 0.35 1.57 19.61
C PHE A 293 0.28 0.51 18.50
N LEU A 294 1.29 0.46 17.62
CA LEU A 294 1.49 -0.63 16.67
C LEU A 294 2.19 -1.84 17.32
N LYS A 295 2.88 -1.66 18.47
CA LYS A 295 3.52 -2.77 19.20
C LYS A 295 2.51 -3.78 19.74
N THR A 296 1.31 -3.35 20.14
CA THR A 296 0.26 -4.23 20.68
C THR A 296 -0.31 -5.24 19.67
N GLN A 297 0.10 -5.18 18.40
CA GLN A 297 -0.30 -6.14 17.34
C GLN A 297 0.82 -7.09 16.90
N VAL A 298 2.10 -6.75 17.18
CA VAL A 298 3.26 -7.56 16.75
C VAL A 298 3.83 -8.40 17.89
N VAL A 299 3.62 -8.00 19.16
CA VAL A 299 4.11 -8.73 20.34
C VAL A 299 2.95 -9.08 21.26
N LEU A 300 2.24 -10.19 21.00
CA LEU A 300 1.38 -10.84 22.00
C LEU A 300 1.38 -12.37 21.81
N GLU A 301 2.51 -13.00 22.14
CA GLU A 301 2.53 -14.34 22.74
C GLU A 301 3.67 -14.37 23.76
N THR A 302 3.50 -13.67 24.89
CA THR A 302 4.06 -14.03 26.21
C THR A 302 3.59 -12.98 27.23
N HIS A 303 2.63 -13.40 28.06
CA HIS A 303 2.01 -12.70 29.20
C HIS A 303 0.82 -11.76 28.92
N ASP A 304 -0.22 -11.98 29.73
CA ASP A 304 -1.52 -11.30 29.74
C ASP A 304 -1.40 -9.76 29.80
N PRO A 305 -2.12 -9.01 28.95
CA PRO A 305 -2.16 -7.56 29.06
C PRO A 305 -3.17 -7.10 30.14
N PRO A 306 -2.88 -6.03 30.90
CA PRO A 306 -3.86 -5.41 31.78
C PRO A 306 -5.01 -4.78 30.97
N ALA A 307 -6.23 -4.94 31.46
CA ALA A 307 -7.51 -4.68 30.80
C ALA A 307 -7.85 -3.19 30.50
N SER A 308 -6.89 -2.34 30.12
CA SER A 308 -7.17 -0.91 29.88
C SER A 308 -6.61 -0.30 28.59
N ALA A 309 -6.01 -1.09 27.69
CA ALA A 309 -5.52 -0.59 26.39
C ALA A 309 -6.32 -1.19 25.22
N LEU A 310 -7.59 -0.80 25.11
CA LEU A 310 -8.44 -1.09 23.95
C LEU A 310 -8.88 0.23 23.31
N GLN A 311 -8.88 0.21 21.97
CA GLN A 311 -9.34 1.24 21.03
C GLN A 311 -8.27 2.25 20.54
N TYR A 312 -8.32 2.52 19.22
CA TYR A 312 -7.53 3.48 18.41
C TYR A 312 -6.13 2.96 18.01
N TRP A 313 -5.79 2.68 16.73
CA TRP A 313 -5.84 3.56 15.57
C TRP A 313 -5.73 2.78 14.22
N ILE A 314 -6.85 2.36 13.62
CA ILE A 314 -6.99 2.11 12.15
C ILE A 314 -8.26 2.80 11.59
N THR A 315 -9.00 3.52 12.42
CA THR A 315 -10.15 4.34 12.01
C THR A 315 -9.95 5.74 12.53
N GLY A 316 -9.92 6.72 11.62
CA GLY A 316 -10.22 8.13 11.84
C GLY A 316 -9.49 8.81 13.00
N CYS A 317 -8.56 9.69 12.67
CA CYS A 317 -8.04 10.69 13.59
C CYS A 317 -9.20 11.58 14.09
N THR A 318 -9.78 11.27 15.25
CA THR A 318 -10.64 12.18 16.00
C THR A 318 -9.83 12.75 17.17
N SER A 319 -9.63 14.06 17.10
CA SER A 319 -9.11 14.94 18.13
C SER A 319 -9.75 14.69 19.50
N ARG A 320 -8.95 14.56 20.55
CA ARG A 320 -9.32 15.04 21.89
C ARG A 320 -8.56 16.33 22.18
N LEU A 321 -9.23 17.45 21.92
CA LEU A 321 -9.10 18.64 22.74
C LEU A 321 -10.09 18.48 23.89
N SER A 322 -9.58 18.15 25.07
CA SER A 322 -10.16 18.45 26.39
C SER A 322 -9.14 18.03 27.44
#